data_AF-A0A9Q1CCH3-F1
#
_entry.id   AF-A0A9Q1CCH3-F1
#
_cell.length_a   1.000
_cell.length_b   1.000
_cell.length_c   1.000
_cell.angle_alpha   90.00
_cell.angle_beta   90.00
_cell.angle_gamma   90.00
#
_symmetry.space_group_name_H-M   'P 1'
#
loop_
_entity.id
_entity.type
_entity.pdbx_description
1 polymer ?
#
loop_
_entity_poly.entity_id
_entity_poly.type
_entity_poly.pdbx_seq_one_letter_code
_entity_poly.pdbx_strand_id
1 'polypeptide(L)'
;MNRLETGILTVLWHHILHRIHGSSQVLQSSSQDLNTAVAIYQSLLEFIRKMRTRFEEFEAKGKELRECENYTEEVRRVRQRSRRYDEPGTAPELSELPQSPADKFRTRTFLVIVDSLDAALQKRLDAY
;
A
#
# COMPACT_ATOMS: atom_id res chain seq x y z
N MET A 1 10.75 8.00 -17.29
CA MET A 1 10.39 6.92 -16.33
C MET A 1 10.30 7.46 -14.90
N ASN A 2 9.82 8.70 -14.70
CA ASN A 2 9.81 9.33 -13.38
C ASN A 2 8.36 9.48 -12.94
N ARG A 3 7.89 8.53 -12.14
CA ARG A 3 6.56 8.53 -11.54
C ARG A 3 6.71 8.44 -10.04
N LEU A 4 6.02 9.29 -9.31
CA LEU A 4 6.03 9.29 -7.85
C LEU A 4 5.61 7.92 -7.31
N GLU A 5 4.62 7.28 -7.94
CA GLU A 5 4.13 5.95 -7.55
C GLU A 5 5.25 4.90 -7.56
N THR A 6 6.18 4.99 -8.51
CA THR A 6 7.32 4.07 -8.55
C THR A 6 8.26 4.31 -7.37
N GLY A 7 8.50 5.56 -6.98
CA GLY A 7 9.29 5.90 -5.79
C GLY A 7 8.65 5.34 -4.51
N ILE A 8 7.34 5.60 -4.33
CA ILE A 8 6.58 5.10 -3.18
C ILE A 8 6.63 3.56 -3.11
N LEU A 9 6.38 2.89 -4.24
CA LEU A 9 6.46 1.43 -4.31
C LEU A 9 7.86 0.90 -4.02
N THR A 10 8.92 1.54 -4.50
CA THR A 10 10.29 1.10 -4.22
C THR A 10 10.62 1.16 -2.74
N VAL A 11 10.25 2.25 -2.05
CA VAL A 11 10.46 2.38 -0.61
C VAL A 11 9.63 1.35 0.16
N LEU A 12 8.36 1.18 -0.20
CA LEU A 12 7.47 0.19 0.39
C LEU A 12 8.02 -1.23 0.27
N TRP A 13 8.37 -1.65 -0.95
CA TRP A 13 8.88 -3.00 -1.19
C TRP A 13 10.23 -3.23 -0.54
N HIS A 14 11.10 -2.23 -0.50
CA HIS A 14 12.37 -2.32 0.22
C HIS A 14 12.15 -2.65 1.69
N HIS A 15 11.25 -1.93 2.37
CA HIS A 15 10.95 -2.17 3.79
C HIS A 15 10.33 -3.56 4.04
N ILE A 16 9.36 -3.97 3.21
CA ILE A 16 8.69 -5.26 3.35
C ILE A 16 9.69 -6.41 3.13
N LEU A 17 10.43 -6.39 2.02
CA LEU A 17 11.37 -7.45 1.67
C LEU A 17 12.50 -7.54 2.69
N HIS A 18 13.02 -6.41 3.17
CA HIS A 18 14.07 -6.40 4.18
C HIS A 18 13.60 -7.04 5.49
N ARG A 19 12.39 -6.72 5.96
CA ARG A 19 11.84 -7.30 7.19
C ARG A 19 11.57 -8.79 7.04
N ILE A 20 10.95 -9.20 5.93
CA ILE A 20 10.69 -10.63 5.65
C ILE A 20 11.99 -11.41 5.55
N HIS A 21 13.02 -10.85 4.89
CA HIS A 21 14.32 -11.49 4.79
C HIS A 21 14.96 -11.70 6.16
N GLY A 22 14.95 -10.67 7.03
CA GLY A 22 15.44 -10.80 8.40
C GLY A 22 14.69 -11.87 9.20
N SER A 23 13.35 -11.88 9.12
CA SER A 23 12.54 -12.95 9.74
C SER A 23 12.89 -14.34 9.19
N SER A 24 13.08 -14.46 7.87
CA SER A 24 13.43 -15.73 7.22
C SER A 24 14.81 -16.25 7.62
N GLN A 25 15.80 -15.37 7.75
CA GLN A 25 17.14 -15.75 8.21
C GLN A 25 17.10 -16.31 9.64
N VAL A 26 16.33 -15.65 10.52
CA VAL A 26 16.17 -16.10 11.90
C VAL A 26 15.46 -17.46 11.94
N LEU A 27 14.37 -17.63 11.18
CA LEU A 27 13.63 -18.89 11.06
C LEU A 27 14.45 -20.06 10.48
N GLN A 28 15.44 -19.76 9.62
CA GLN A 28 16.31 -20.78 9.00
C GLN A 28 17.54 -21.11 9.86
N SER A 29 17.71 -20.46 11.02
CA SER A 29 18.83 -20.76 11.91
C SER A 29 18.63 -22.10 12.64
N SER A 30 19.71 -22.83 12.88
CA SER A 30 19.68 -24.21 13.40
C SER A 30 19.17 -24.35 14.85
N SER A 31 18.93 -23.23 15.55
CA SER A 31 18.55 -23.17 16.96
C SER A 31 17.14 -22.61 17.19
N GLN A 32 16.25 -22.69 16.20
CA GLN A 32 14.89 -22.15 16.32
C GLN A 32 13.96 -23.05 17.12
N ASP A 33 13.40 -22.50 18.21
CA ASP A 33 12.24 -23.07 18.90
C ASP A 33 10.94 -22.64 18.20
N LEU A 34 9.90 -23.48 18.26
CA LEU A 34 8.59 -23.19 17.67
C LEU A 34 7.98 -21.91 18.28
N ASN A 35 8.17 -21.69 19.58
CA ASN A 35 7.71 -20.48 20.26
C ASN A 35 8.36 -19.21 19.68
N THR A 36 9.67 -19.28 19.38
CA THR A 36 10.37 -18.17 18.72
C THR A 36 9.87 -17.94 17.30
N ALA A 37 9.52 -18.99 16.54
CA ALA A 37 8.95 -18.85 15.21
C ALA A 37 7.60 -18.12 15.25
N VAL A 38 6.70 -18.52 16.14
CA VAL A 38 5.39 -17.86 16.34
C VAL A 38 5.58 -16.39 16.74
N ALA A 39 6.50 -16.09 17.66
CA ALA A 39 6.80 -14.72 18.07
C ALA A 39 7.31 -13.85 16.89
N ILE A 40 8.16 -14.40 16.02
CA ILE A 40 8.65 -13.69 14.82
C ILE A 40 7.50 -13.37 13.87
N TYR A 41 6.59 -14.34 13.62
CA TYR A 41 5.42 -14.12 12.77
C TYR A 41 4.45 -13.09 13.37
N GLN A 42 4.21 -13.13 14.68
CA GLN A 42 3.39 -12.12 15.38
C GLN A 42 4.00 -10.71 15.23
N SER A 43 5.31 -10.57 15.44
CA SER A 43 6.00 -9.28 15.25
C SER A 43 5.95 -8.80 13.79
N LEU A 44 6.06 -9.72 12.83
CA LEU A 44 5.96 -9.40 11.40
C LEU A 44 4.55 -8.92 11.04
N LEU A 45 3.52 -9.57 11.57
CA LEU A 45 2.13 -9.21 11.37
C LEU A 45 1.81 -7.84 12.01
N GLU A 46 2.29 -7.58 13.22
CA GLU A 46 2.16 -6.27 13.85
C GLU A 46 2.87 -5.16 13.03
N PHE A 47 4.03 -5.46 12.45
CA PHE A 47 4.74 -4.54 11.56
C PHE A 47 3.92 -4.19 10.31
N ILE A 48 3.30 -5.17 9.64
CA ILE A 48 2.47 -4.93 8.45
C ILE A 48 1.22 -4.11 8.82
N ARG A 49 0.58 -4.40 9.95
CA ARG A 49 -0.56 -3.62 10.43
C ARG A 49 -0.20 -2.16 10.72
N LYS A 50 0.97 -1.93 11.33
CA LYS A 50 1.50 -0.56 11.55
C LYS A 50 1.83 0.16 10.24
N MET A 51 2.21 -0.56 9.18
CA MET A 51 2.43 0.07 7.88
C MET A 51 1.15 0.66 7.30
N ARG A 52 -0.03 0.05 7.55
CA ARG A 52 -1.31 0.51 7.00
C ARG A 52 -1.62 1.99 7.27
N THR A 53 -1.23 2.50 8.43
CA THR A 53 -1.48 3.89 8.83
C THR A 53 -0.37 4.86 8.41
N ARG A 54 0.78 4.37 7.96
CA ARG A 54 2.00 5.16 7.70
C ARG A 54 2.17 5.56 6.23
N PHE A 55 1.09 5.58 5.46
CA PHE A 55 1.13 5.90 4.03
C PHE A 55 1.85 7.23 3.74
N GLU A 56 1.57 8.27 4.54
CA GLU A 56 2.15 9.61 4.39
C GLU A 56 3.68 9.61 4.49
N GLU A 57 4.26 8.74 5.33
CA GLU A 57 5.71 8.61 5.45
C GLU A 57 6.34 7.97 4.19
N PHE A 58 5.65 6.99 3.59
CA PHE A 58 6.10 6.37 2.35
C PHE A 58 5.94 7.31 1.16
N GLU A 59 4.91 8.15 1.18
CA GLU A 59 4.72 9.22 0.20
C GLU A 59 5.87 10.24 0.28
N ALA A 60 6.20 10.75 1.47
CA ALA A 60 7.28 11.70 1.67
C ALA A 60 8.64 11.14 1.19
N LYS A 61 8.97 9.91 1.61
CA LYS A 61 10.21 9.23 1.16
C LYS A 61 10.22 8.96 -0.34
N GLY A 62 9.06 8.66 -0.93
CA GLY A 62 8.91 8.46 -2.37
C GLY A 62 9.17 9.75 -3.16
N LYS A 63 8.72 10.90 -2.63
CA LYS A 63 8.98 12.24 -3.20
C LYS A 63 10.47 12.57 -3.16
N GLU A 64 11.14 12.33 -2.02
CA GLU A 64 12.58 12.53 -1.86
C GLU A 64 13.40 11.67 -2.83
N LEU A 65 13.05 10.38 -3.00
CA LEU A 65 13.82 9.44 -3.80
C LEU A 65 13.79 9.74 -5.32
N ARG A 66 12.71 10.38 -5.80
CA ARG A 66 12.50 10.63 -7.23
C ARG A 66 12.53 12.10 -7.63
N GLU A 67 12.67 13.03 -6.68
CA GLU A 67 12.56 14.47 -6.90
C GLU A 67 11.32 14.83 -7.76
N CYS A 68 10.23 14.09 -7.59
CA CYS A 68 9.02 14.21 -8.40
C CYS A 68 7.83 14.30 -7.46
N GLU A 69 7.09 15.39 -7.54
CA GLU A 69 5.93 15.62 -6.66
C GLU A 69 4.61 15.12 -7.26
N ASN A 70 4.56 14.93 -8.58
CA ASN A 70 3.29 14.69 -9.28
C ASN A 70 2.95 13.21 -9.44
N TYR A 71 1.68 12.88 -9.19
CA TYR A 71 1.12 11.55 -9.46
C TYR A 71 0.77 11.40 -10.95
N THR A 72 0.84 10.19 -11.51
CA THR A 72 0.47 9.95 -12.91
C THR A 72 -0.98 10.28 -13.23
N GLU A 73 -1.89 10.21 -12.25
CA GLU A 73 -3.28 10.61 -12.43
C GLU A 73 -3.47 12.14 -12.51
N GLU A 74 -2.54 12.97 -11.99
CA GLU A 74 -2.58 14.43 -12.18
C GLU A 74 -2.26 14.82 -13.63
N VAL A 75 -1.41 14.03 -14.28
CA VAL A 75 -1.03 14.24 -15.68
C VAL A 75 -2.11 13.72 -16.65
N ARG A 76 -2.95 12.77 -16.22
CA ARG A 76 -4.07 12.27 -17.02
C ARG A 76 -5.30 13.17 -16.84
N ARG A 77 -5.51 14.05 -17.81
CA ARG A 77 -6.74 14.86 -17.97
C ARG A 77 -8.00 14.01 -17.70
N VAL A 78 -8.75 14.35 -16.67
CA VAL A 78 -10.08 13.78 -16.42
C VAL A 78 -10.98 14.14 -17.60
N ARG A 79 -11.42 13.13 -18.35
CA ARG A 79 -12.29 13.33 -19.52
C ARG A 79 -13.70 13.65 -19.01
N GLN A 80 -14.04 14.94 -18.89
CA GLN A 80 -15.42 15.32 -18.59
C GLN A 80 -16.33 14.91 -19.75
N ARG A 81 -17.31 14.06 -19.46
CA ARG A 81 -18.37 13.70 -20.41
C ARG A 81 -19.24 14.94 -20.60
N SER A 82 -19.36 15.43 -21.84
CA SER A 82 -20.30 16.51 -22.17
C SER A 82 -21.72 16.05 -21.81
N ARG A 83 -22.32 16.69 -20.80
CA ARG A 83 -23.74 16.50 -20.44
C ARG A 83 -24.59 17.27 -21.45
N ARG A 84 -25.60 16.61 -22.03
CA ARG A 84 -26.69 17.31 -22.72
C ARG A 84 -27.69 17.81 -21.67
N TYR A 85 -28.31 18.95 -21.94
CA TYR A 85 -29.02 19.79 -20.96
C TYR A 85 -30.43 19.28 -20.57
N ASP A 86 -30.90 18.15 -21.12
CA ASP A 86 -32.33 17.82 -21.16
C ASP A 86 -32.78 16.69 -20.21
N GLU A 87 -32.27 16.60 -18.98
CA GLU A 87 -32.87 15.66 -18.00
C GLU A 87 -32.97 16.26 -16.59
N PRO A 88 -34.13 16.85 -16.22
CA PRO A 88 -34.39 17.34 -14.88
C PRO A 88 -34.86 16.17 -14.02
N GLY A 89 -33.98 15.56 -13.24
CA GLY A 89 -34.44 14.58 -12.24
C GLY A 89 -33.43 13.65 -11.60
N THR A 90 -32.23 13.48 -12.17
CA THR A 90 -31.22 12.63 -11.53
C THR A 90 -30.40 13.49 -10.58
N ALA A 91 -30.71 13.40 -9.28
CA ALA A 91 -29.84 13.84 -8.20
C ALA A 91 -28.39 13.47 -8.56
N PRO A 92 -27.41 14.38 -8.37
CA PRO A 92 -26.03 14.11 -8.75
C PRO A 92 -25.65 12.77 -8.14
N GLU A 93 -25.30 11.79 -8.99
CA GLU A 93 -24.72 10.53 -8.54
C GLU A 93 -23.69 10.88 -7.47
N LEU A 94 -24.01 10.54 -6.22
CA LEU A 94 -23.15 10.65 -5.04
C LEU A 94 -21.88 9.79 -5.18
N SER A 95 -21.53 9.34 -6.39
CA SER A 95 -20.62 8.22 -6.62
C SER A 95 -19.16 8.62 -6.68
N GLU A 96 -18.79 9.89 -6.90
CA GLU A 96 -17.37 10.26 -6.98
C GLU A 96 -17.15 11.64 -6.38
N LEU A 97 -17.06 11.71 -5.04
CA LEU A 97 -16.24 12.75 -4.41
C LEU A 97 -14.89 12.78 -5.15
N PRO A 98 -14.35 13.95 -5.55
CA PRO A 98 -13.05 14.03 -6.19
C PRO A 98 -11.98 13.47 -5.24
N GLN A 99 -11.69 12.17 -5.34
CA GLN A 99 -10.62 11.56 -4.58
C GLN A 99 -9.30 12.11 -5.12
N SER A 100 -8.45 12.59 -4.21
CA SER A 100 -7.10 13.00 -4.57
C SER A 100 -6.40 11.84 -5.28
N PRO A 101 -5.56 12.10 -6.29
CA PRO A 101 -4.72 11.07 -6.91
C PRO A 101 -3.92 10.26 -5.88
N ALA A 102 -3.50 10.89 -4.78
CA ALA A 102 -2.88 10.23 -3.63
C ALA A 102 -3.83 9.24 -2.95
N ASP A 103 -5.09 9.63 -2.70
CA ASP A 103 -6.10 8.76 -2.06
C ASP A 103 -6.48 7.57 -2.94
N LYS A 104 -6.55 7.78 -4.25
CA LYS A 104 -6.79 6.69 -5.21
C LYS A 104 -5.64 5.70 -5.20
N PHE A 105 -4.40 6.18 -5.23
CA PHE A 105 -3.22 5.31 -5.16
C PHE A 105 -3.14 4.58 -3.81
N ARG A 106 -3.41 5.28 -2.71
CA ARG A 106 -3.49 4.72 -1.35
C ARG A 106 -4.50 3.58 -1.29
N THR A 107 -5.72 3.82 -1.78
CA THR A 107 -6.82 2.86 -1.65
C THR A 107 -6.66 1.68 -2.61
N ARG A 108 -6.31 1.94 -3.88
CA ARG A 108 -6.27 0.91 -4.93
C ARG A 108 -4.99 0.09 -4.93
N THR A 109 -3.88 0.63 -4.43
CA THR A 109 -2.58 -0.03 -4.51
C THR A 109 -2.00 -0.29 -3.13
N PHE A 110 -1.77 0.75 -2.34
CA PHE A 110 -1.07 0.61 -1.06
C PHE A 110 -1.82 -0.28 -0.07
N LEU A 111 -3.10 0.01 0.18
CA LEU A 111 -3.92 -0.79 1.10
C LEU A 111 -4.10 -2.22 0.60
N VAL A 112 -4.30 -2.42 -0.71
CA VAL A 112 -4.43 -3.77 -1.28
C VAL A 112 -3.17 -4.62 -1.04
N ILE A 113 -1.98 -4.03 -1.20
CA ILE A 113 -0.71 -4.74 -0.94
C ILE A 113 -0.58 -5.08 0.55
N VAL A 114 -0.81 -4.11 1.43
CA VAL A 114 -0.68 -4.31 2.89
C VAL A 114 -1.70 -5.35 3.39
N ASP A 115 -2.94 -5.28 2.93
CA ASP A 115 -4.03 -6.15 3.38
C ASP A 115 -3.87 -7.58 2.87
N SER A 116 -3.42 -7.74 1.62
CA SER A 116 -3.13 -9.07 1.07
C SER A 116 -1.97 -9.75 1.82
N LEU A 117 -0.97 -8.99 2.25
CA LEU A 117 0.13 -9.50 3.06
C LEU A 117 -0.31 -9.85 4.48
N ASP A 118 -1.12 -8.99 5.12
CA ASP A 118 -1.68 -9.28 6.45
C ASP A 118 -2.50 -10.58 6.42
N ALA A 119 -3.41 -10.72 5.44
CA ALA A 119 -4.20 -11.94 5.27
C ALA A 119 -3.34 -13.19 4.99
N ALA A 120 -2.30 -13.07 4.16
CA ALA A 120 -1.40 -14.17 3.86
C ALA A 120 -0.57 -14.61 5.09
N LEU A 121 -0.11 -13.66 5.90
CA LEU A 121 0.62 -13.95 7.14
C LEU A 121 -0.30 -14.55 8.20
N GLN A 122 -1.50 -14.00 8.37
CA GLN A 122 -2.51 -14.51 9.30
C GLN A 122 -2.84 -15.98 8.97
N LYS A 123 -3.12 -16.28 7.69
CA LYS A 123 -3.39 -17.65 7.24
C LYS A 123 -2.24 -18.62 7.53
N ARG A 124 -0.99 -18.16 7.45
CA ARG A 124 0.17 -18.99 7.81
C ARG A 124 0.27 -19.19 9.31
N LEU A 125 0.03 -18.14 10.10
CA LEU A 125 0.06 -18.21 11.55
C LEU A 125 -1.01 -19.18 12.08
N ASP A 126 -2.22 -19.14 11.53
CA ASP A 126 -3.32 -20.05 11.92
C ASP A 126 -3.04 -21.52 11.58
N ALA A 127 -2.07 -21.80 10.69
CA ALA A 127 -1.69 -23.16 10.31
C ALA A 127 -0.61 -23.78 11.22
N TYR A 128 -0.03 -23.01 12.14
CA TYR A 128 0.98 -23.44 13.10
C TYR A 128 0.41 -23.45 14.52
#